data_AF-A0A7V9RUY3-F1
#
_entry.id   AF-A0A7V9RUY3-F1
#
_cell.length_a   1.000
_cell.length_b   1.000
_cell.length_c   1.000
_cell.angle_alpha   90.00
_cell.angle_beta   90.00
_cell.angle_gamma   90.00
#
_symmetry.space_group_name_H-M   'P 1'
#
loop_
_entity.id
_entity.type
_entity.pdbx_description
1 polymer ?
#
loop_
_entity_poly.entity_id
_entity_poly.type
_entity_poly.pdbx_seq_one_letter_code
_entity_poly.pdbx_strand_id
1 'polypeptide(L)'
;MVEKPISFVQPNDFYTTPSQIEATFASSMNKVWDYWGGYGYGMGNFIHDDQYDGGDLVIGNNHGSDLWNAHYGAILNLNAAIKAMNKGNLGTTVSQQELDELMGQAKFIRAYNYFMLVRMFGELPLVTEDIEDATTTQIQRSPVADIYALIV
;
A
#
# COMPACT_ATOMS: atom_id res chain seq x y z
N MET A 1 -24.06 -36.24 -8.82
CA MET A 1 -22.89 -35.39 -9.09
C MET A 1 -22.67 -34.58 -7.83
N VAL A 2 -21.54 -34.78 -7.14
CA VAL A 2 -21.23 -34.01 -5.92
C VAL A 2 -20.66 -32.68 -6.39
N GLU A 3 -21.41 -31.61 -6.19
CA GLU A 3 -21.00 -30.25 -6.54
C GLU A 3 -19.81 -29.87 -5.65
N LYS A 4 -18.64 -29.69 -6.25
CA LYS A 4 -17.50 -29.09 -5.53
C LYS A 4 -17.81 -27.61 -5.39
N PRO A 5 -17.87 -27.06 -4.16
CA PRO A 5 -18.08 -25.63 -3.99
C PRO A 5 -16.96 -24.87 -4.71
N ILE A 6 -17.35 -23.85 -5.47
CA ILE A 6 -16.43 -22.89 -6.08
C ILE A 6 -15.56 -22.33 -4.94
N SER A 7 -14.24 -22.48 -5.06
CA SER A 7 -13.32 -22.18 -3.96
C SER A 7 -13.55 -20.75 -3.46
N PHE A 8 -13.97 -20.63 -2.20
CA PHE A 8 -14.05 -19.35 -1.52
C PHE A 8 -12.62 -18.84 -1.30
N VAL A 9 -12.33 -17.59 -1.65
CA VAL A 9 -11.00 -17.00 -1.40
C VAL A 9 -10.84 -16.83 0.11
N GLN A 10 -10.17 -17.80 0.74
CA GLN A 10 -9.75 -17.67 2.14
C GLN A 10 -8.41 -16.91 2.18
N PRO A 11 -8.12 -16.15 3.26
CA PRO A 11 -6.83 -15.47 3.42
C PRO A 11 -5.63 -16.42 3.27
N ASN A 12 -5.81 -17.71 3.59
CA ASN A 12 -4.78 -18.73 3.47
C ASN A 12 -4.58 -19.28 2.04
N ASP A 13 -5.56 -19.11 1.15
CA ASP A 13 -5.55 -19.65 -0.22
C ASP A 13 -5.28 -18.57 -1.30
N PHE A 14 -5.21 -17.31 -0.88
CA PHE A 14 -4.82 -16.17 -1.73
C PHE A 14 -3.30 -16.02 -1.77
N TYR A 15 -2.76 -15.44 -2.85
CA TYR A 15 -1.32 -15.31 -3.14
C TYR A 15 -0.60 -16.63 -3.51
N THR A 16 -1.33 -17.56 -4.12
CA THR A 16 -0.79 -18.86 -4.57
C THR A 16 -0.39 -18.88 -6.05
N THR A 17 -0.74 -17.84 -6.82
CA THR A 17 -0.37 -17.70 -8.23
C THR A 17 0.25 -16.32 -8.52
N PRO A 18 1.11 -16.19 -9.55
CA PRO A 18 1.62 -14.90 -10.02
C PRO A 18 0.50 -13.89 -10.29
N SER A 19 -0.57 -14.32 -10.95
CA SER A 19 -1.72 -13.46 -11.27
C SER A 19 -2.42 -12.88 -10.03
N GLN A 20 -2.46 -13.60 -8.91
CA GLN A 20 -3.02 -13.10 -7.65
C GLN A 20 -2.08 -12.07 -6.98
N ILE A 21 -0.77 -12.28 -7.10
CA ILE A 21 0.22 -11.28 -6.68
C ILE A 21 0.04 -10.00 -7.51
N GLU A 22 -0.02 -10.12 -8.83
CA GLU A 22 -0.17 -8.97 -9.74
C GLU A 22 -1.50 -8.24 -9.55
N ALA A 23 -2.59 -8.97 -9.28
CA ALA A 23 -3.87 -8.37 -8.92
C ALA A 23 -3.76 -7.48 -7.67
N THR A 24 -2.85 -7.82 -6.75
CA THR A 24 -2.57 -7.01 -5.56
C THR A 24 -1.83 -5.73 -5.92
N PHE A 25 -0.95 -5.77 -6.90
CA PHE A 25 -0.30 -4.57 -7.44
C PHE A 25 -1.32 -3.64 -8.10
N ALA A 26 -2.19 -4.20 -8.94
CA ALA A 26 -3.27 -3.45 -9.57
C ALA A 26 -4.24 -2.84 -8.54
N SER A 27 -4.63 -3.60 -7.51
CA SER A 27 -5.48 -3.08 -6.42
C SER A 27 -4.79 -1.97 -5.63
N SER A 28 -3.51 -2.16 -5.29
CA SER A 28 -2.70 -1.16 -4.58
C SER A 28 -2.56 0.13 -5.39
N MET A 29 -2.35 0.01 -6.70
CA MET A 29 -2.26 1.15 -7.60
C MET A 29 -3.63 1.81 -7.82
N ASN A 30 -4.74 1.06 -7.89
CA ASN A 30 -6.09 1.63 -8.02
C ASN A 30 -6.48 2.45 -6.78
N LYS A 31 -6.15 1.99 -5.56
CA LYS A 31 -6.35 2.77 -4.32
C LYS A 31 -5.68 4.14 -4.40
N VAL A 32 -4.51 4.19 -5.03
CA VAL A 32 -3.80 5.43 -5.29
C VAL A 32 -4.43 6.18 -6.47
N TRP A 33 -4.78 5.51 -7.57
CA TRP A 33 -5.30 6.12 -8.80
C TRP A 33 -6.66 6.79 -8.61
N ASP A 34 -7.63 6.14 -7.95
CA ASP A 34 -8.93 6.75 -7.63
C ASP A 34 -8.73 8.04 -6.84
N TYR A 35 -7.71 8.05 -5.97
CA TYR A 35 -7.31 9.23 -5.24
C TYR A 35 -6.58 10.27 -6.11
N TRP A 36 -5.69 9.84 -7.03
CA TRP A 36 -4.97 10.74 -7.95
C TRP A 36 -5.92 11.39 -8.97
N GLY A 37 -6.96 10.68 -9.40
CA GLY A 37 -8.09 11.25 -10.12
C GLY A 37 -8.77 12.35 -9.30
N GLY A 38 -8.94 12.15 -7.99
CA GLY A 38 -9.38 13.18 -7.06
C GLY A 38 -8.40 14.35 -6.88
N TYR A 39 -7.09 14.11 -7.00
CA TYR A 39 -6.04 15.15 -7.02
C TYR A 39 -6.18 16.07 -8.25
N GLY A 40 -6.55 15.49 -9.40
CA GLY A 40 -6.68 16.20 -10.68
C GLY A 40 -7.99 16.94 -10.87
N TYR A 41 -9.07 16.51 -10.21
CA TYR A 41 -10.42 17.11 -10.31
C TYR A 41 -10.76 18.09 -9.20
N GLY A 42 -9.75 18.62 -8.51
CA GLY A 42 -9.91 19.72 -7.59
C GLY A 42 -10.47 19.29 -6.23
N MET A 43 -9.76 19.79 -5.21
CA MET A 43 -10.41 20.33 -4.02
C MET A 43 -10.97 19.33 -3.01
N GLY A 44 -10.09 18.81 -2.14
CA GLY A 44 -10.55 18.33 -0.83
C GLY A 44 -9.49 18.34 0.25
N ASN A 45 -8.33 17.74 -0.04
CA ASN A 45 -7.31 17.49 0.99
C ASN A 45 -6.18 18.52 1.06
N PHE A 46 -6.16 19.52 0.18
CA PHE A 46 -5.24 20.68 0.26
C PHE A 46 -5.91 22.00 -0.16
N ILE A 47 -7.24 22.08 -0.24
CA ILE A 47 -7.95 23.35 -0.57
C ILE A 47 -7.54 24.45 0.40
N HIS A 48 -7.44 24.10 1.69
CA HIS A 48 -7.07 25.04 2.74
C HIS A 48 -5.64 25.59 2.58
N ASP A 49 -4.80 24.94 1.78
CA ASP A 49 -3.44 25.37 1.41
C ASP A 49 -3.37 25.91 -0.04
N ASP A 50 -4.49 25.89 -0.78
CA ASP A 50 -4.50 26.34 -2.17
C ASP A 50 -4.64 27.86 -2.27
N GLN A 51 -3.91 28.45 -3.24
CA GLN A 51 -3.98 29.88 -3.54
C GLN A 51 -5.03 30.21 -4.61
N TYR A 52 -5.67 29.20 -5.22
CA TYR A 52 -6.54 29.34 -6.39
C TYR A 52 -8.01 29.58 -6.02
N ASP A 53 -8.45 29.07 -4.87
CA ASP A 53 -9.83 29.13 -4.35
C ASP A 53 -9.93 29.84 -3.00
N GLY A 54 -8.91 30.64 -2.67
CA GLY A 54 -8.91 31.42 -1.45
C GLY A 54 -8.74 30.58 -0.18
N GLY A 55 -7.79 29.63 -0.21
CA GLY A 55 -7.42 28.83 0.96
C GLY A 55 -7.26 29.66 2.22
N ASP A 56 -7.81 29.15 3.32
CA ASP A 56 -7.95 29.84 4.61
C ASP A 56 -6.96 29.34 5.67
N LEU A 57 -6.11 28.37 5.33
CA LEU A 57 -5.20 27.64 6.24
C LEU A 57 -5.91 27.00 7.44
N VAL A 58 -7.24 26.81 7.39
CA VAL A 58 -8.02 26.14 8.43
C VAL A 58 -7.92 24.63 8.23
N ILE A 59 -6.80 24.08 8.69
CA ILE A 59 -6.49 22.64 8.56
C ILE A 59 -7.10 21.89 9.75
N GLY A 60 -8.23 21.21 9.52
CA GLY A 60 -8.85 20.34 10.51
C GLY A 60 -8.04 19.07 10.79
N ASN A 61 -8.26 18.43 11.95
CA ASN A 61 -7.47 17.27 12.40
C ASN A 61 -7.51 16.05 11.45
N ASN A 62 -8.53 15.95 10.59
CA ASN A 62 -8.68 14.84 9.65
C ASN A 62 -8.20 15.19 8.23
N HIS A 63 -7.64 16.38 8.02
CA HIS A 63 -7.13 16.80 6.71
C HIS A 63 -5.99 15.86 6.27
N GLY A 64 -6.11 15.29 5.06
CA GLY A 64 -5.14 14.30 4.55
C GLY A 64 -5.32 12.88 5.10
N SER A 65 -6.35 12.61 5.92
CA SER A 65 -6.63 11.25 6.42
C SER A 65 -6.93 10.26 5.28
N ASP A 66 -7.58 10.72 4.20
CA ASP A 66 -7.85 9.88 3.03
C ASP A 66 -6.56 9.46 2.32
N LEU A 67 -5.58 10.36 2.23
CA LEU A 67 -4.25 10.09 1.67
C LEU A 67 -3.49 9.08 2.51
N TRP A 68 -3.48 9.33 3.81
CA TRP A 68 -2.89 8.43 4.77
C TRP A 68 -3.46 7.02 4.61
N ASN A 69 -4.79 6.90 4.62
CA ASN A 69 -5.50 5.63 4.54
C ASN A 69 -5.30 4.94 3.18
N ALA A 70 -5.30 5.69 2.07
CA ALA A 70 -5.08 5.13 0.74
C ALA A 70 -3.67 4.52 0.61
N HIS A 71 -2.63 5.27 1.00
CA HIS A 71 -1.25 4.81 0.91
C HIS A 71 -0.93 3.70 1.90
N TYR A 72 -1.35 3.80 3.17
CA TYR A 72 -1.13 2.71 4.13
C TYR A 72 -1.95 1.47 3.80
N GLY A 73 -3.17 1.62 3.26
CA GLY A 73 -3.94 0.49 2.75
C GLY A 73 -3.25 -0.23 1.59
N ALA A 74 -2.61 0.51 0.67
CA ALA A 74 -1.78 -0.08 -0.38
C ALA A 74 -0.53 -0.78 0.20
N ILE A 75 0.15 -0.18 1.17
CA ILE A 75 1.32 -0.76 1.83
C ILE A 75 0.97 -2.09 2.52
N LEU A 76 -0.16 -2.17 3.23
CA LEU A 76 -0.60 -3.41 3.89
C LEU A 76 -0.85 -4.53 2.89
N ASN A 77 -1.53 -4.24 1.78
CA ASN A 77 -1.74 -5.20 0.69
C ASN A 77 -0.41 -5.72 0.12
N LEU A 78 0.56 -4.83 -0.10
CA LEU A 78 1.88 -5.19 -0.61
C LEU A 78 2.68 -6.01 0.41
N ASN A 79 2.62 -5.69 1.69
CA ASN A 79 3.28 -6.45 2.74
C ASN A 79 2.74 -7.88 2.83
N ALA A 80 1.42 -8.07 2.68
CA ALA A 80 0.81 -9.40 2.62
C ALA A 80 1.31 -10.21 1.40
N ALA A 81 1.39 -9.59 0.22
CA ALA A 81 1.95 -10.22 -0.98
C ALA A 81 3.44 -10.58 -0.80
N ILE A 82 4.25 -9.67 -0.26
CA ILE A 82 5.68 -9.90 0.03
C ILE A 82 5.84 -11.06 1.03
N LYS A 83 5.03 -11.10 2.09
CA LYS A 83 5.02 -12.18 3.09
C LYS A 83 4.68 -13.52 2.45
N ALA A 84 3.68 -13.58 1.57
CA ALA A 84 3.30 -14.80 0.86
C ALA A 84 4.41 -15.30 -0.08
N MET A 85 5.05 -14.38 -0.83
CA MET A 85 6.19 -14.71 -1.68
C MET A 85 7.38 -15.24 -0.87
N ASN A 86 7.72 -14.59 0.26
CA ASN A 86 8.79 -15.05 1.15
C ASN A 86 8.49 -16.42 1.80
N LYS A 87 7.21 -16.74 2.04
CA LYS A 87 6.79 -18.06 2.54
C LYS A 87 6.79 -19.16 1.47
N GLY A 88 7.02 -18.80 0.20
CA GLY A 88 7.00 -19.76 -0.91
C GLY A 88 5.59 -20.21 -1.30
N ASN A 89 4.55 -19.39 -1.05
CA ASN A 89 3.16 -19.75 -1.35
C ASN A 89 2.92 -20.03 -2.85
N LEU A 90 3.75 -19.49 -3.75
CA LEU A 90 3.67 -19.71 -5.20
C LEU A 90 4.21 -21.10 -5.62
N GLY A 91 4.85 -21.82 -4.69
CA GLY A 91 5.40 -23.16 -4.92
C GLY A 91 6.51 -23.20 -5.96
N THR A 92 6.75 -24.38 -6.53
CA THR A 92 7.78 -24.61 -7.57
C THR A 92 7.31 -24.27 -8.98
N THR A 93 6.08 -23.78 -9.11
CA THR A 93 5.45 -23.45 -10.41
C THR A 93 6.03 -22.18 -11.03
N VAL A 94 6.71 -21.36 -10.22
CA VAL A 94 7.25 -20.05 -10.59
C VAL A 94 8.77 -20.15 -10.60
N SER A 95 9.39 -19.63 -11.65
CA SER A 95 10.85 -19.60 -11.73
C SER A 95 11.43 -18.61 -10.71
N GLN A 96 12.68 -18.81 -10.28
CA GLN A 96 13.32 -17.85 -9.38
C GLN A 96 13.36 -16.43 -10.00
N GLN A 97 13.59 -16.35 -11.31
CA GLN A 97 13.57 -15.08 -12.04
C GLN A 97 12.22 -14.38 -11.91
N GLU A 98 11.12 -15.09 -12.16
CA GLU A 98 9.77 -14.53 -12.08
C GLU A 98 9.42 -14.12 -10.64
N LEU A 99 9.85 -14.90 -9.64
CA LEU A 99 9.70 -14.53 -8.23
C LEU A 99 10.47 -13.24 -7.89
N ASP A 100 11.70 -13.09 -8.40
CA ASP A 100 12.53 -11.91 -8.18
C ASP A 100 11.91 -10.66 -8.86
N GLU A 101 11.34 -10.82 -10.05
CA GLU A 101 10.61 -9.77 -10.77
C GLU A 101 9.36 -9.32 -9.98
N LEU A 102 8.54 -10.26 -9.49
CA LEU A 102 7.37 -9.96 -8.66
C LEU A 102 7.77 -9.28 -7.34
N MET A 103 8.83 -9.75 -6.70
CA MET A 103 9.36 -9.14 -5.47
C MET A 103 9.86 -7.71 -5.71
N GLY A 104 10.54 -7.48 -6.85
CA GLY A 104 10.99 -6.16 -7.28
C GLY A 104 9.82 -5.19 -7.49
N GLN A 105 8.79 -5.62 -8.20
CA GLN A 105 7.57 -4.83 -8.41
C GLN A 105 6.89 -4.47 -7.08
N ALA A 106 6.71 -5.45 -6.19
CA ALA A 106 6.10 -5.23 -4.88
C ALA A 106 6.86 -4.21 -4.04
N LYS A 107 8.20 -4.34 -3.99
CA LYS A 107 9.08 -3.41 -3.26
C LYS A 107 9.05 -2.02 -3.86
N PHE A 108 9.06 -1.91 -5.18
CA PHE A 108 8.99 -0.62 -5.88
C PHE A 108 7.69 0.13 -5.57
N ILE A 109 6.53 -0.54 -5.68
CA ILE A 109 5.24 0.10 -5.39
C ILE A 109 5.17 0.49 -3.91
N ARG A 110 5.72 -0.33 -3.00
CA ARG A 110 5.79 0.00 -1.57
C ARG A 110 6.66 1.24 -1.32
N ALA A 111 7.85 1.29 -1.93
CA ALA A 111 8.74 2.43 -1.85
C ALA A 111 8.09 3.71 -2.40
N TYR A 112 7.35 3.62 -3.51
CA TYR A 112 6.58 4.74 -4.07
C TYR A 112 5.54 5.29 -3.09
N ASN A 113 4.81 4.42 -2.39
CA ASN A 113 3.83 4.84 -1.39
C ASN A 113 4.52 5.56 -0.20
N TYR A 114 5.64 5.03 0.29
CA TYR A 114 6.42 5.71 1.33
C TYR A 114 6.99 7.04 0.86
N PHE A 115 7.47 7.12 -0.39
CA PHE A 115 7.95 8.36 -0.99
C PHE A 115 6.86 9.43 -1.06
N MET A 116 5.61 9.04 -1.38
CA MET A 116 4.48 9.96 -1.38
C MET A 116 4.06 10.38 0.03
N LEU A 117 4.07 9.46 0.99
CA LEU A 117 3.74 9.80 2.38
C LEU A 117 4.78 10.73 3.01
N VAL A 118 6.08 10.47 2.84
CA VAL A 118 7.15 11.22 3.53
C VAL A 118 7.20 12.68 3.07
N ARG A 119 6.93 12.94 1.79
CA ARG A 119 6.86 14.30 1.25
C ARG A 119 5.65 15.11 1.73
N MET A 120 4.58 14.44 2.18
CA MET A 120 3.35 15.09 2.66
C MET A 120 3.34 15.24 4.18
N PHE A 121 3.82 14.24 4.91
CA PHE A 121 3.66 14.14 6.36
C PHE A 121 4.98 14.16 7.16
N GLY A 122 6.14 14.06 6.50
CA GLY A 122 7.43 13.99 7.16
C GLY A 122 7.68 12.61 7.79
N GLU A 123 7.88 12.55 9.11
CA GLU A 123 8.11 11.30 9.83
C GLU A 123 6.90 10.35 9.75
N LEU A 124 7.12 9.04 9.70
CA LEU A 124 6.06 8.07 9.43
C LEU A 124 6.29 6.76 10.18
N PRO A 125 5.23 6.06 10.60
CA PRO A 125 5.33 4.66 11.00
C PRO A 125 5.85 3.80 9.85
N LEU A 126 6.95 3.09 10.08
CA LEU A 126 7.47 2.09 9.14
C LEU A 126 6.76 0.74 9.36
N VAL A 127 5.83 0.45 8.47
CA VAL A 127 5.08 -0.81 8.41
C VAL A 127 5.67 -1.65 7.27
N THR A 128 6.66 -2.48 7.59
CA THR A 128 7.33 -3.37 6.61
C THR A 128 6.82 -4.80 6.66
N GLU A 129 6.13 -5.15 7.74
CA GLU A 129 5.53 -6.45 7.95
C GLU A 129 4.01 -6.38 7.87
N ASP A 130 3.41 -7.53 7.67
CA ASP A 130 1.97 -7.71 7.72
C ASP A 130 1.53 -7.69 9.20
N ILE A 131 0.81 -6.64 9.59
CA ILE A 131 0.35 -6.44 10.96
C ILE A 131 -0.85 -7.37 11.20
N GLU A 132 -0.70 -8.37 12.07
CA GLU A 132 -1.78 -9.31 12.40
C GLU A 132 -2.94 -8.65 13.16
N ASP A 133 -2.64 -7.58 13.93
CA ASP A 133 -3.65 -6.77 14.62
C ASP A 133 -3.31 -5.27 14.59
N ALA A 134 -3.97 -4.56 13.68
CA ALA A 134 -3.83 -3.11 13.52
C ALA A 134 -4.39 -2.30 14.70
N THR A 135 -5.16 -2.91 15.60
CA THR A 135 -5.80 -2.21 16.74
C THR A 135 -4.92 -2.16 17.99
N THR A 136 -3.95 -3.06 18.10
CA THR A 136 -3.04 -3.16 19.26
C THR A 136 -1.60 -2.75 18.95
N THR A 137 -1.21 -2.73 17.68
CA THR A 137 0.15 -2.40 17.26
C THR A 137 0.33 -0.88 17.15
N GLN A 138 0.83 -0.23 18.22
CA GLN A 138 1.29 1.16 18.15
C GLN A 138 2.70 1.23 17.55
N ILE A 139 2.79 1.64 16.28
CA ILE A 139 4.06 1.85 15.61
C ILE A 139 4.44 3.32 15.72
N GLN A 140 5.57 3.58 16.37
CA GLN A 140 6.09 4.94 16.50
C GLN A 140 6.54 5.48 15.14
N ARG A 141 6.45 6.80 14.97
CA ARG A 141 6.95 7.46 13.76
C ARG A 141 8.47 7.29 13.70
N SER A 142 8.96 6.83 12.56
CA SER A 142 10.38 6.75 12.27
C SER A 142 10.87 8.06 11.66
N PRO A 143 12.13 8.44 11.92
CA PRO A 143 12.78 9.58 11.28
C PRO A 143 12.71 9.52 9.75
N VAL A 144 12.69 10.69 9.12
CA VAL A 144 12.70 10.83 7.65
C VAL A 144 13.87 10.08 7.00
N ALA A 145 15.04 10.09 7.64
CA ALA A 145 16.22 9.37 7.15
C ALA A 145 15.98 7.86 7.01
N ASP A 146 15.31 7.25 7.98
CA ASP A 146 15.04 5.81 7.99
C ASP A 146 14.01 5.44 6.92
N ILE A 147 13.06 6.33 6.64
CA ILE A 147 12.08 6.15 5.57
C ILE A 147 12.77 6.18 4.20
N TYR A 148 13.68 7.13 3.97
CA TYR A 148 14.45 7.17 2.73
C TYR A 148 15.40 5.98 2.60
N ALA A 149 15.94 5.46 3.70
CA ALA A 149 16.72 4.23 3.71
C ALA A 149 15.91 2.98 3.32
N LEU A 150 14.58 2.99 3.50
CA LEU A 150 13.69 1.92 3.01
C LEU A 150 13.37 2.06 1.51
N ILE A 151 13.41 3.28 0.98
CA ILE A 151 13.04 3.59 -0.41
C ILE A 151 14.17 3.24 -1.39
N VAL A 152 15.43 3.38 -0.96
CA VAL A 152 16.66 3.17 -1.76
C VAL A 152 17.24 1.78 -1.52
#